data_AF-A0A816FE78-F1
#
_entry.id   AF-A0A816FE78-F1
#
_cell.length_a   1.000
_cell.length_b   1.000
_cell.length_c   1.000
_cell.angle_alpha   90.00
_cell.angle_beta   90.00
_cell.angle_gamma   90.00
#
_symmetry.space_group_name_H-M   'P 1'
#
loop_
_entity.id
_entity.type
_entity.pdbx_description
1 polymer ?
#
loop_
_entity_poly.entity_id
_entity_poly.type
_entity_poly.pdbx_seq_one_letter_code
_entity_poly.pdbx_strand_id
1 'polypeptide(L)'
;MKTDFFSIHIWQEPCPVYMESLVQLTLGGPMHISHGGFQHARVRYFDVEKKRPGLPQSIAALVKELRNDSITLELINIDLFVERRLIIQAGSFGEHQFNKVDVFDVTESLNGNYNCGS
;
A
#
# COMPACT_ATOMS: atom_id res chain seq x y z
N MET A 1 -27.34 7.38 21.74
CA MET A 1 -26.47 7.45 20.55
C MET A 1 -27.34 7.95 19.41
N LYS A 2 -27.06 9.13 18.88
CA LYS A 2 -27.86 9.74 17.80
C LYS A 2 -27.34 9.14 16.50
N THR A 3 -28.08 8.19 15.92
CA THR A 3 -27.74 7.59 14.63
C THR A 3 -28.17 8.56 13.54
N ASP A 4 -27.24 9.40 13.10
CA ASP A 4 -27.44 10.25 11.93
C ASP A 4 -27.35 9.36 10.68
N PHE A 5 -28.50 8.82 10.26
CA PHE A 5 -28.67 7.89 9.13
C PHE A 5 -28.14 8.39 7.76
N PHE A 6 -27.64 9.62 7.70
CA PHE A 6 -27.08 10.26 6.51
C PHE A 6 -25.56 10.48 6.60
N SER A 7 -24.88 9.98 7.64
CA SER A 7 -23.42 10.07 7.71
C SER A 7 -22.78 9.25 6.59
N ILE A 8 -21.86 9.87 5.83
CA ILE A 8 -21.17 9.22 4.70
C ILE A 8 -20.38 7.97 5.11
N HIS A 9 -20.04 7.85 6.40
CA HIS A 9 -19.29 6.72 6.98
C HIS A 9 -20.18 5.68 7.67
N ILE A 10 -21.52 5.77 7.59
CA ILE A 10 -22.42 4.87 8.35
C ILE A 10 -22.20 3.38 8.04
N TRP A 11 -21.74 3.07 6.83
CA TRP A 11 -21.37 1.72 6.41
C TRP A 11 -20.17 1.13 7.17
N GLN A 12 -19.37 1.97 7.85
CA GLN A 12 -18.23 1.53 8.65
C GLN A 12 -18.61 1.15 10.08
N GLU A 13 -19.72 1.67 10.62
CA GLU A 13 -20.17 1.38 11.99
C GLU A 13 -20.40 -0.13 12.27
N PRO A 14 -20.93 -0.96 11.34
CA PRO A 14 -21.04 -2.40 11.55
C PRO A 14 -19.74 -3.17 11.21
N CYS A 15 -18.70 -2.53 10.67
CA CYS A 15 -17.45 -3.20 10.34
C CYS A 15 -16.56 -3.31 11.58
N PRO A 16 -16.17 -4.53 12.02
CA PRO A 16 -15.28 -4.69 13.18
C PRO A 16 -13.84 -4.20 12.90
N VAL A 17 -13.53 -3.83 11.65
CA VAL A 17 -12.21 -3.37 11.20
C VAL A 17 -12.36 -2.08 10.39
N TYR A 18 -11.62 -1.04 10.77
CA TYR A 18 -11.53 0.22 10.03
C TYR A 18 -10.63 0.05 8.81
N MET A 19 -11.22 -0.38 7.71
CA MET A 19 -10.50 -0.60 6.44
C MET A 19 -10.04 0.72 5.79
N GLU A 20 -10.59 1.87 6.19
CA GLU A 20 -10.31 3.16 5.54
C GLU A 20 -8.87 3.58 5.74
N SER A 21 -8.38 3.50 6.97
CA SER A 21 -6.97 3.77 7.28
C SER A 21 -6.05 2.84 6.51
N LEU A 22 -6.42 1.57 6.36
CA LEU A 22 -5.63 0.62 5.57
C LEU A 22 -5.59 1.01 4.09
N VAL A 23 -6.74 1.37 3.51
CA VAL A 23 -6.83 1.80 2.11
C VAL A 23 -6.02 3.08 1.88
N GLN A 24 -6.14 4.07 2.77
CA GLN A 24 -5.39 5.32 2.68
C GLN A 24 -3.89 5.09 2.81
N LEU A 25 -3.46 4.32 3.82
CA LEU A 25 -2.05 4.06 4.09
C LEU A 25 -1.41 3.08 3.12
N THR A 26 -2.17 2.30 2.35
CA THR A 26 -1.58 1.38 1.36
C THR A 26 -1.70 1.89 -0.06
N LEU A 27 -2.85 2.46 -0.45
CA LEU A 27 -3.11 2.87 -1.83
C LEU A 27 -3.00 4.39 -2.06
N GLY A 28 -3.02 5.18 -0.98
CA GLY A 28 -2.96 6.64 -1.08
C GLY A 28 -4.23 7.23 -1.65
N GLY A 29 -5.38 6.62 -1.37
CA GLY A 29 -6.69 7.04 -1.86
C GLY A 29 -7.79 6.92 -0.80
N PRO A 30 -8.91 7.62 -0.96
CA PRO A 30 -10.06 7.50 -0.06
C PRO A 30 -10.72 6.11 -0.20
N MET A 31 -11.38 5.63 0.85
CA MET A 31 -12.19 4.42 0.75
C MET A 31 -13.37 4.63 -0.22
N HIS A 32 -13.66 3.63 -1.06
CA HIS A 32 -14.86 3.63 -1.89
C HIS A 32 -16.13 3.68 -1.03
N ILE A 33 -17.07 4.53 -1.40
CA ILE A 33 -18.38 4.57 -0.78
C ILE A 33 -19.18 3.37 -1.27
N SER A 34 -19.90 2.70 -0.37
CA SER A 34 -20.65 1.45 -0.62
C SER A 34 -21.75 1.53 -1.70
N HIS A 35 -21.97 2.69 -2.31
CA HIS A 35 -22.90 2.91 -3.42
C HIS A 35 -22.32 2.65 -4.82
N GLY A 36 -21.21 1.91 -4.91
CA GLY A 36 -20.63 1.50 -6.20
C GLY A 36 -19.73 2.54 -6.87
N GLY A 37 -19.14 3.46 -6.11
CA GLY A 37 -18.13 4.38 -6.63
C GLY A 37 -16.82 3.67 -7.01
N PHE A 38 -16.12 4.17 -8.03
CA PHE A 38 -14.82 3.64 -8.41
C PHE A 38 -13.77 3.91 -7.32
N GLN A 39 -12.96 2.90 -7.00
CA GLN A 39 -11.86 3.01 -6.05
C GLN A 39 -10.66 3.70 -6.71
N HIS A 40 -10.69 5.02 -6.80
CA HIS A 40 -9.51 5.79 -7.19
C HIS A 40 -8.46 5.76 -6.08
N ALA A 41 -7.21 5.65 -6.50
CA ALA A 41 -6.07 5.69 -5.61
C ALA A 41 -4.83 6.15 -6.38
N ARG A 42 -3.83 6.66 -5.67
CA ARG A 42 -2.58 7.08 -6.29
C ARG A 42 -1.79 5.89 -6.83
N VAL A 43 -1.83 4.75 -6.13
CA VAL A 43 -1.06 3.57 -6.50
C VAL A 43 -1.81 2.27 -6.30
N ARG A 44 -1.39 1.26 -7.05
CA ARG A 44 -1.83 -0.13 -6.90
C ARG A 44 -0.65 -1.08 -7.04
N TYR A 45 -0.69 -2.18 -6.29
CA TYR A 45 0.38 -3.18 -6.27
C TYR A 45 -0.01 -4.44 -7.02
N PHE A 46 0.98 -5.09 -7.61
CA PHE A 46 0.84 -6.39 -8.25
C PHE A 46 1.99 -7.32 -7.85
N ASP A 47 1.61 -8.52 -7.41
CA ASP A 47 2.51 -9.60 -7.02
C ASP A 47 2.97 -10.33 -8.28
N VAL A 48 4.24 -10.14 -8.62
CA VAL A 48 4.85 -10.67 -9.85
C VAL A 48 4.93 -12.20 -9.80
N GLU A 49 5.30 -12.76 -8.65
CA GLU A 49 5.52 -14.19 -8.49
C GLU A 49 4.21 -14.96 -8.54
N LYS A 50 3.18 -14.47 -7.83
CA LYS A 50 1.85 -15.10 -7.82
C LYS A 50 0.92 -14.60 -8.94
N LYS A 51 1.38 -13.67 -9.79
CA LYS A 51 0.62 -13.07 -10.90
C LYS A 51 -0.78 -12.61 -10.50
N ARG A 52 -0.89 -11.92 -9.36
CA ARG A 52 -2.17 -11.48 -8.80
C ARG A 52 -2.09 -10.02 -8.33
N PRO A 53 -3.23 -9.31 -8.30
CA PRO A 53 -3.29 -8.00 -7.69
C PRO A 53 -3.02 -8.08 -6.17
N GLY A 54 -2.43 -7.02 -5.64
CA GLY A 54 -2.11 -6.85 -4.23
C GLY A 54 -0.62 -6.99 -3.94
N LEU A 55 -0.28 -6.78 -2.67
CA LEU A 55 1.10 -6.91 -2.19
C LEU A 55 1.55 -8.38 -2.21
N PRO A 56 2.82 -8.64 -2.57
CA PRO A 56 3.45 -9.94 -2.33
C PRO A 56 3.43 -10.33 -0.86
N GLN A 57 3.58 -11.63 -0.60
CA GLN A 57 3.79 -12.10 0.76
C GLN A 57 5.05 -11.44 1.35
N SER A 58 4.99 -11.06 2.63
CA SER A 58 6.10 -10.47 3.37
C SER A 58 6.55 -9.08 2.87
N ILE A 59 5.75 -8.41 2.04
CA ILE A 59 5.96 -7.00 1.73
C ILE A 59 4.94 -6.14 2.48
N ALA A 60 5.44 -5.18 3.25
CA ALA A 60 4.64 -4.11 3.82
C ALA A 60 4.80 -2.84 2.97
N ALA A 61 3.70 -2.10 2.81
CA ALA A 61 3.70 -0.80 2.12
C ALA A 61 3.02 0.24 3.00
N LEU A 62 3.61 1.43 3.05
CA LEU A 62 3.10 2.58 3.78
C LEU A 62 3.20 3.83 2.89
N VAL A 63 2.07 4.50 2.71
CA VAL A 63 2.01 5.85 2.14
C VAL A 63 2.34 6.83 3.26
N LYS A 64 3.55 7.38 3.23
CA LYS A 64 4.00 8.35 4.24
C LYS A 64 3.43 9.74 3.99
N GLU A 65 3.29 10.10 2.72
CA GLU A 65 2.92 11.45 2.32
C GLU A 65 2.21 11.46 0.96
N LEU A 66 1.20 12.34 0.86
CA LEU A 66 0.50 12.64 -0.37
C LEU A 66 0.57 14.14 -0.65
N ARG A 67 1.00 14.49 -1.87
CA ARG A 67 0.92 15.84 -2.42
C ARG A 67 0.05 15.84 -3.66
N ASN A 68 -0.14 17.02 -4.26
CA ASN A 68 -0.97 17.16 -5.45
C ASN A 68 -0.42 16.36 -6.65
N ASP A 69 0.90 16.29 -6.77
CA ASP A 69 1.64 15.72 -7.91
C ASP A 69 2.65 14.63 -7.51
N SER A 70 2.77 14.30 -6.22
CA SER A 70 3.69 13.26 -5.74
C SER A 70 3.09 12.37 -4.64
N ILE A 71 3.69 11.20 -4.50
CA ILE A 71 3.43 10.24 -3.42
C ILE A 71 4.75 9.70 -2.88
N THR A 72 4.86 9.62 -1.57
CA THR A 72 6.00 9.01 -0.89
C THR A 72 5.57 7.66 -0.33
N LEU A 73 6.20 6.59 -0.82
CA LEU A 73 5.98 5.22 -0.39
C LEU A 73 7.16 4.70 0.40
N GLU A 74 6.87 3.97 1.46
CA GLU A 74 7.83 3.15 2.19
C GLU A 74 7.48 1.68 1.97
N LEU A 75 8.45 0.92 1.49
CA LEU A 75 8.29 -0.49 1.16
C LEU A 75 9.31 -1.29 1.94
N ILE A 76 8.83 -2.26 2.70
CA ILE A 76 9.68 -3.07 3.57
C ILE A 76 9.43 -4.53 3.25
N ASN A 77 10.50 -5.26 2.94
CA ASN A 77 10.48 -6.71 2.96
C ASN A 77 10.76 -7.18 4.39
N ILE A 78 9.79 -7.85 5.01
CA ILE A 78 9.94 -8.41 6.35
C ILE A 78 10.58 -9.81 6.33
N ASP A 79 10.79 -10.39 5.14
CA ASP A 79 11.49 -11.65 4.96
C ASP A 79 13.00 -11.41 4.92
N LEU A 80 13.76 -12.11 5.78
CA LEU A 80 15.21 -11.96 5.90
C LEU A 80 16.00 -12.71 4.83
N PHE A 81 15.37 -13.64 4.12
CA PHE A 81 16.07 -14.59 3.24
C PHE A 81 15.57 -14.56 1.80
N VAL A 82 14.32 -14.13 1.59
CA VAL A 82 13.69 -14.19 0.28
C VAL A 82 13.47 -12.79 -0.26
N GLU A 83 14.18 -12.49 -1.35
CA GLU A 83 13.90 -11.29 -2.15
C GLU A 83 12.52 -11.41 -2.82
N ARG A 84 11.82 -10.27 -2.93
CA ARG A 84 10.48 -10.19 -3.50
C ARG A 84 10.44 -9.16 -4.61
N ARG A 85 9.70 -9.49 -5.67
CA ARG A 85 9.43 -8.58 -6.79
C ARG A 85 7.99 -8.12 -6.72
N LEU A 86 7.84 -6.81 -6.93
CA LEU A 86 6.60 -6.06 -6.81
C LEU A 86 6.52 -5.11 -8.00
N ILE A 87 5.34 -5.01 -8.61
CA ILE A 87 5.03 -3.93 -9.56
C ILE A 87 4.14 -2.92 -8.86
N ILE A 88 4.52 -1.65 -8.96
CA ILE A 88 3.72 -0.50 -8.52
C ILE A 88 3.18 0.18 -9.76
N GLN A 89 1.86 0.26 -9.86
CA GLN A 89 1.17 0.98 -10.92
C GLN A 89 0.69 2.33 -10.39
N ALA A 90 0.90 3.38 -11.18
CA ALA A 90 0.30 4.68 -10.95
C ALA A 90 -1.19 4.64 -11.28
N GLY A 91 -2.05 4.97 -10.31
CA GLY A 91 -3.49 4.91 -10.46
C GLY A 91 -4.06 3.49 -10.28
N SER A 92 -5.27 3.40 -9.71
CA SER A 92 -6.00 2.13 -9.60
C SER A 92 -6.35 1.50 -10.95
N PHE A 93 -6.54 2.35 -11.96
CA PHE A 93 -6.94 2.03 -13.33
C PHE A 93 -5.87 2.39 -14.37
N GLY A 94 -4.69 2.85 -13.94
CA GLY A 94 -3.65 3.35 -14.84
C GLY A 94 -3.92 4.78 -15.32
N GLU A 95 -4.75 5.54 -14.60
CA GLU A 95 -5.09 6.92 -14.90
C GLU A 95 -3.96 7.92 -14.59
N HIS A 96 -2.89 7.45 -13.95
CA HIS A 96 -1.72 8.23 -13.60
C HIS A 96 -0.47 7.68 -14.27
N GLN A 97 0.58 8.51 -14.37
CA GLN A 97 1.87 8.12 -14.92
C GLN A 97 2.99 8.56 -13.97
N PHE A 98 3.95 7.67 -13.75
CA PHE A 98 5.18 8.02 -13.04
C PHE A 98 6.20 8.57 -14.04
N ASN A 99 6.49 9.86 -13.93
CA ASN A 99 7.46 10.52 -14.80
C ASN A 99 8.85 10.57 -14.16
N LYS A 100 8.91 10.51 -12.83
CA LYS A 100 10.13 10.54 -12.03
C LYS A 100 9.95 9.63 -10.80
N VAL A 101 11.02 8.94 -10.43
CA VAL A 101 11.11 8.16 -9.20
C VAL A 101 12.40 8.52 -8.51
N ASP A 102 12.31 8.94 -7.25
CA ASP A 102 13.45 9.16 -6.37
C ASP A 102 13.43 8.06 -5.29
N VAL A 103 14.55 7.36 -5.10
CA VAL A 103 14.69 6.32 -4.08
C VAL A 103 15.44 6.90 -2.89
N PHE A 104 14.84 6.78 -1.71
CA PHE A 104 15.40 7.27 -0.46
C PHE A 104 15.64 6.10 0.49
N ASP A 105 16.72 6.16 1.26
CA ASP A 105 16.98 5.27 2.40
C ASP A 105 16.95 3.76 2.05
N VAL A 106 17.89 3.34 1.20
CA VAL A 106 18.06 1.92 0.84
C VAL A 106 18.82 1.22 1.95
N THR A 107 18.11 0.43 2.76
CA THR A 107 18.72 -0.48 3.74
C THR A 107 18.78 -1.88 3.15
N GLU A 108 20.00 -2.35 2.86
CA GLU A 108 20.22 -3.74 2.42
C GLU A 108 20.46 -4.65 3.63
N SER A 109 19.82 -5.80 3.67
CA SER A 109 20.12 -6.84 4.65
C SER A 109 21.47 -7.48 4.32
N LEU A 110 22.48 -7.27 5.18
CA LEU A 110 23.77 -7.94 5.05
C LEU A 110 23.61 -9.44 5.33
N ASN A 111 23.68 -10.28 4.30
CA ASN A 111 23.84 -11.73 4.44
C ASN A 111 25.26 -12.05 4.94
N GLY A 112 25.53 -11.75 6.20
CA GLY A 112 26.77 -12.11 6.88
C GLY A 112 26.65 -13.47 7.54
N ASN A 113 27.35 -14.49 7.01
CA ASN A 113 27.72 -15.65 7.81
C ASN A 113 28.72 -15.19 8.87
N TYR A 114 28.24 -14.77 10.05
CA TYR A 114 29.11 -14.65 11.22
C TYR A 114 29.43 -16.07 11.70
N ASN A 115 30.47 -16.65 11.11
CA ASN A 115 31.18 -17.75 11.75
C ASN A 115 31.80 -17.16 13.03
N CYS A 116 31.09 -17.28 14.16
CA CYS A 116 31.70 -17.10 15.46
C CYS A 116 32.52 -18.36 15.73
N GLY A 117 33.71 -18.40 15.14
CA GLY A 117 34.66 -19.49 15.27
C GLY A 117 35.70 -19.18 16.34
N SER A 118 35.86 -20.18 17.24
CA SER A 118 36.87 -20.38 18.29
C SER A 118 36.54 -19.79 19.66
#